data_AF-A0A0A2U522-F1
#
_entry.id   AF-A0A0A2U522-F1
#
_cell.length_a   1.000
_cell.length_b   1.000
_cell.length_c   1.000
_cell.angle_alpha   90.00
_cell.angle_beta   90.00
_cell.angle_gamma   90.00
#
_symmetry.space_group_name_H-M   'P 1'
#
loop_
_entity.id
_entity.type
_entity.pdbx_description
1 polymer ?
#
loop_
_entity_poly.entity_id
_entity_poly.type
_entity_poly.pdbx_seq_one_letter_code
_entity_poly.pdbx_strand_id
1 'polypeptide(L)' 'MSQVKDAVIKIIENLPDQATLDDIMYQLYVKKKIDLSLKAAEDGKVYSHEDVKKRILNK' A
#
# COMPACT_ATOMS: atom_id res chain seq x y z
N MET A 1 17.79 -10.30 -11.67
CA MET A 1 16.98 -9.08 -11.85
C MET A 1 16.63 -8.55 -10.48
N SER A 2 16.49 -7.23 -10.31
CA SER A 2 16.16 -6.64 -9.01
C SER A 2 14.82 -7.18 -8.52
N GLN A 3 14.76 -7.72 -7.28
CA GLN A 3 13.53 -8.28 -6.70
C GLN A 3 12.32 -7.33 -6.78
N VAL A 4 12.58 -6.02 -6.70
CA VAL A 4 11.54 -4.97 -6.79
C VAL A 4 10.98 -4.89 -8.21
N LYS A 5 11.83 -4.97 -9.24
CA LYS A 5 11.39 -4.92 -10.64
C LYS A 5 10.50 -6.11 -10.96
N ASP A 6 10.89 -7.30 -10.54
CA ASP A 6 10.12 -8.52 -10.81
C ASP A 6 8.77 -8.51 -10.07
N ALA A 7 8.73 -7.95 -8.85
CA ALA A 7 7.48 -7.76 -8.11
C ALA A 7 6.53 -6.77 -8.80
N VAL A 8 7.07 -5.66 -9.34
CA VAL A 8 6.28 -4.68 -10.10
C VAL A 8 5.70 -5.28 -11.37
N ILE A 9 6.51 -6.04 -12.13
CA ILE A 9 6.04 -6.73 -13.35
C ILE A 9 4.86 -7.65 -13.01
N LYS A 10 4.98 -8.48 -11.97
CA LYS A 10 3.89 -9.36 -11.53
C LYS A 10 2.62 -8.62 -11.14
N ILE A 11 2.72 -7.43 -10.56
CA ILE A 11 1.55 -6.61 -10.22
C ILE A 11 0.84 -6.17 -11.50
N ILE A 12 1.60 -5.74 -12.49
CA ILE A 12 1.06 -5.27 -13.78
C ILE A 12 0.45 -6.43 -14.56
N GLU A 13 1.11 -7.61 -14.59
CA GLU A 13 0.61 -8.82 -15.27
C GLU A 13 -0.72 -9.35 -14.69
N ASN A 14 -1.04 -9.03 -13.43
CA ASN A 14 -2.30 -9.42 -12.79
C ASN A 14 -3.43 -8.41 -13.00
N LEU A 15 -3.18 -7.28 -13.67
CA LEU A 15 -4.23 -6.31 -13.95
C LEU A 15 -5.08 -6.73 -15.15
N PRO A 16 -6.37 -6.34 -15.17
CA PRO A 16 -7.20 -6.54 -16.35
C PRO A 16 -6.62 -5.83 -17.58
N ASP A 17 -6.86 -6.36 -18.78
CA ASP A 17 -6.39 -5.75 -20.04
C ASP A 17 -6.92 -4.33 -20.25
N GLN A 18 -8.09 -4.00 -19.68
CA GLN A 18 -8.69 -2.68 -19.72
C GLN A 18 -8.16 -1.72 -18.64
N ALA A 19 -7.17 -2.12 -17.84
CA ALA A 19 -6.61 -1.28 -16.80
C ALA A 19 -6.01 -0.01 -17.38
N THR A 20 -6.32 1.12 -16.75
CA THR A 20 -5.81 2.43 -17.12
C THR A 20 -4.44 2.67 -16.47
N LEU A 21 -3.77 3.73 -16.90
CA LEU A 21 -2.55 4.18 -16.24
C LEU A 21 -2.79 4.52 -14.76
N ASP A 22 -3.95 5.09 -14.44
CA ASP A 22 -4.33 5.43 -13.07
C ASP A 22 -4.50 4.18 -12.21
N ASP A 23 -5.05 3.09 -12.76
CA ASP A 23 -5.17 1.81 -12.07
C ASP A 23 -3.78 1.22 -11.75
N ILE A 24 -2.87 1.25 -12.72
CA ILE A 24 -1.48 0.79 -12.52
C ILE A 24 -0.81 1.61 -11.42
N MET A 25 -0.91 2.93 -11.49
CA MET A 25 -0.34 3.82 -10.47
C MET A 25 -0.93 3.58 -9.09
N TYR A 26 -2.25 3.39 -9.00
CA TYR A 26 -2.95 3.08 -7.76
C TYR A 26 -2.44 1.79 -7.14
N GLN A 27 -2.31 0.72 -7.92
CA GLN A 27 -1.81 -0.57 -7.43
C GLN A 27 -0.39 -0.48 -6.88
N LEU A 28 0.49 0.22 -7.60
CA LEU A 28 1.86 0.45 -7.14
C LEU A 28 1.91 1.28 -5.85
N TYR A 29 1.07 2.31 -5.75
CA TYR A 29 0.95 3.12 -4.54
C TYR A 29 0.47 2.30 -3.34
N VAL A 30 -0.59 1.50 -3.52
CA VAL A 30 -1.14 0.64 -2.47
C VAL A 30 -0.10 -0.37 -2.01
N LYS A 31 0.60 -1.04 -2.94
CA LYS A 31 1.66 -1.98 -2.60
C LYS A 31 2.74 -1.33 -1.73
N LYS A 32 3.25 -0.16 -2.16
CA LYS A 32 4.23 0.61 -1.40
C LYS A 32 3.70 0.99 0.00
N LYS A 33 2.45 1.43 0.09
CA LYS A 33 1.83 1.82 1.35
C LYS A 33 1.71 0.64 2.31
N ILE A 34 1.35 -0.55 1.82
CA ILE A 34 1.29 -1.78 2.63
C ILE A 34 2.67 -2.14 3.16
N ASP A 35 3.68 -2.17 2.31
CA ASP A 35 5.05 -2.54 2.72
C ASP A 35 5.60 -1.58 3.80
N LEU A 36 5.35 -0.28 3.64
CA LEU A 36 5.69 0.72 4.65
C LEU A 36 4.89 0.54 5.96
N SER A 37 3.61 0.20 5.86
CA SER A 37 2.73 0.04 7.02
C SER A 37 3.07 -1.21 7.82
N LEU A 38 3.44 -2.31 7.15
CA LEU A 38 3.91 -3.54 7.79
C LEU A 38 5.18 -3.27 8.60
N LYS A 39 6.16 -2.59 7.98
CA LYS A 39 7.39 -2.19 8.67
C LYS A 39 7.11 -1.26 9.85
N ALA A 40 6.20 -0.29 9.69
CA ALA A 40 5.81 0.59 10.78
C ALA A 40 5.17 -0.19 11.95
N ALA A 41 4.37 -1.21 11.66
CA ALA A 41 3.78 -2.07 12.68
C ALA A 41 4.85 -2.91 13.42
N GLU A 42 5.81 -3.48 12.69
CA GLU A 42 6.97 -4.18 13.27
C GLU A 42 7.81 -3.27 14.17
N ASP A 43 7.99 -2.01 13.77
CA ASP A 43 8.68 -0.98 14.56
C ASP A 43 7.85 -0.46 15.76
N GLY A 44 6.64 -0.97 15.98
CA GLY A 44 5.73 -0.53 17.05
C GLY A 44 5.10 0.84 16.80
N LYS A 45 5.20 1.40 15.58
CA LYS A 45 4.59 2.68 15.17
C LYS A 45 3.11 2.48 14.83
N VAL A 46 2.36 1.99 15.80
CA VAL A 46 0.91 1.74 15.71
C VAL A 46 0.14 2.74 16.57
N TYR A 47 -1.15 2.89 16.26
CA TYR A 47 -2.07 3.69 17.06
C TYR A 47 -3.02 2.75 17.80
N SER A 48 -3.41 3.10 19.03
CA SER A 48 -4.50 2.40 19.70
C SER A 48 -5.84 2.72 19.02
N HIS A 49 -6.84 1.87 19.22
CA HIS A 49 -8.21 2.11 18.73
C HIS A 49 -8.76 3.47 19.18
N GLU A 50 -8.47 3.86 20.42
CA GLU A 50 -8.92 5.14 20.99
C GLU A 50 -8.21 6.34 20.37
N ASP A 51 -6.92 6.22 20.05
CA ASP A 51 -6.18 7.28 19.33
C ASP A 51 -6.71 7.48 17.91
N VAL A 52 -7.04 6.38 17.22
CA VAL A 52 -7.62 6.42 15.88
C VAL A 52 -9.01 7.07 15.90
N LYS A 53 -9.87 6.69 16.86
CA LYS A 53 -11.19 7.32 17.04
C LYS A 53 -11.07 8.83 17.21
N LYS A 54 -10.20 9.30 18.11
CA LYS A 54 -9.97 10.75 18.32
C LYS A 54 -9.54 11.45 17.04
N ARG A 55 -8.66 10.83 16.25
CA ARG A 55 -8.15 11.42 14.99
C ARG A 55 -9.20 11.50 13.88
N ILE A 56 -10.07 10.49 13.77
CA ILE A 56 -11.05 10.40 12.67
C ILE A 56 -12.35 11.12 13.02
N LEU A 57 -12.80 11.03 14.28
CA LEU A 57 -14.12 11.50 14.72
C LEU A 57 -14.12 12.91 15.32
N ASN A 58 -12.98 13.48 15.73
CA ASN A 58 -12.93 14.89 16.18
C ASN A 58 -12.79 15.87 15.01
N LYS A 59 -13.59 15.69 13.96
CA LYS A 59 -13.80 16.73 12.94
C LYS A 59 -15.13 17.41 13.17
#